data_AF-A0A506X8K8-F1
#
_entry.id   AF-A0A506X8K8-F1
#
_cell.length_a   1.000
_cell.length_b   1.000
_cell.length_c   1.000
_cell.angle_alpha   90.00
_cell.angle_beta   90.00
_cell.angle_gamma   90.00
#
_symmetry.space_group_name_H-M   'P 1'
#
loop_
_entity.id
_entity.type
_entity.pdbx_description
1 polymer ?
#
loop_
_entity_poly.entity_id
_entity_poly.type
_entity_poly.pdbx_seq_one_letter_code
_entity_poly.pdbx_strand_id
1 'polypeptide(L)'
;ITPDSADDWIAESDRTGLDRVFLAAPSSTDARLDDTVSASRGFVYAVSTMGITGARADLDAKARALVARLRAAGATGPDTIAACVGVGISTPDQVAEVLGY
;
A
#
# COMPACT_ATOMS: atom_id res chain seq x y z
N ILE A 1 -2.71 -9.14 8.93
CA ILE A 1 -1.66 -10.16 9.01
C ILE A 1 -0.49 -9.62 8.21
N THR A 2 0.72 -9.61 8.77
CA THR A 2 1.94 -9.21 8.06
C THR A 2 2.53 -10.41 7.34
N PRO A 3 3.37 -10.21 6.28
CA PRO A 3 3.91 -11.31 5.50
C PRO A 3 4.60 -12.40 6.34
N ASP A 4 5.31 -12.02 7.40
CA ASP A 4 6.03 -12.91 8.34
C ASP A 4 5.14 -13.74 9.27
N SER A 5 3.82 -13.55 9.22
CA SER A 5 2.83 -14.34 9.98
C SER A 5 1.72 -14.87 9.07
N ALA A 6 1.97 -14.96 7.76
CA ALA A 6 0.96 -15.23 6.74
C ALA A 6 1.17 -16.56 5.98
N ASP A 7 2.06 -17.44 6.42
CA ASP A 7 2.45 -18.67 5.68
C ASP A 7 1.25 -19.49 5.18
N ASP A 8 0.29 -19.80 6.05
CA ASP A 8 -0.91 -20.57 5.68
C ASP A 8 -1.77 -19.82 4.64
N TRP A 9 -1.88 -18.50 4.78
CA TRP A 9 -2.66 -17.67 3.86
C TRP A 9 -1.96 -17.53 2.50
N ILE A 10 -0.64 -17.40 2.48
CA ILE A 10 0.18 -17.38 1.27
C ILE A 10 0.02 -18.70 0.53
N ALA A 11 0.20 -19.83 1.22
CA ALA A 11 0.06 -21.16 0.64
C ALA A 11 -1.33 -21.38 0.02
N GLU A 12 -2.40 -20.99 0.72
CA GLU A 12 -3.76 -21.14 0.23
C GLU A 12 -4.07 -20.22 -0.96
N SER A 13 -3.56 -18.98 -0.95
CA SER A 13 -3.69 -18.05 -2.09
C SER A 13 -2.98 -18.58 -3.34
N ASP A 14 -1.77 -19.13 -3.19
CA ASP A 14 -1.03 -19.73 -4.31
C ASP A 14 -1.75 -20.97 -4.84
N ARG A 15 -2.30 -21.82 -3.95
CA ARG A 15 -3.06 -23.02 -4.32
C ARG A 15 -4.32 -22.70 -5.14
N THR A 16 -4.97 -21.58 -4.84
CA THR A 16 -6.22 -21.16 -5.49
C THR A 16 -6.01 -20.18 -6.64
N GLY A 17 -4.78 -19.68 -6.83
CA GLY A 17 -4.47 -18.66 -7.83
C GLY A 17 -5.09 -17.29 -7.52
N LEU A 18 -5.40 -17.02 -6.25
CA LEU A 18 -5.97 -15.75 -5.82
C LEU A 18 -4.87 -14.71 -5.57
N ASP A 19 -5.12 -13.48 -6.01
CA ASP A 19 -4.28 -12.35 -5.63
C ASP A 19 -4.41 -12.07 -4.14
N ARG A 20 -3.27 -11.85 -3.49
CA ARG A 20 -3.17 -11.51 -2.06
C ARG A 20 -2.64 -10.10 -1.89
N VAL A 21 -3.39 -9.29 -1.15
CA VAL A 21 -3.07 -7.87 -0.97
C VAL A 21 -2.62 -7.65 0.47
N PHE A 22 -1.37 -7.21 0.66
CA PHE A 22 -0.91 -6.76 1.96
C PHE A 22 -1.01 -5.24 2.11
N LEU A 23 -1.06 -4.81 3.36
CA LEU A 23 -1.17 -3.40 3.72
C LEU A 23 0.22 -2.82 4.06
N ALA A 24 0.48 -1.63 3.56
CA ALA A 24 1.63 -0.81 3.92
C ALA A 24 1.17 0.43 4.69
N ALA A 25 1.84 0.74 5.80
CA ALA A 25 1.58 1.92 6.61
C ALA A 25 2.79 2.88 6.58
N PRO A 26 2.61 4.19 6.82
CA PRO A 26 3.71 5.14 6.85
C PRO A 26 4.78 4.81 7.90
N SER A 27 4.38 4.13 8.99
CA SER A 27 5.25 3.67 10.06
C SER A 27 6.02 2.38 9.74
N SER A 28 5.72 1.70 8.64
CA SER A 28 6.50 0.53 8.20
C SER A 28 7.94 0.94 7.90
N THR A 29 8.90 0.08 8.25
CA THR A 29 10.31 0.23 7.84
C THR A 29 10.48 -0.10 6.36
N ASP A 30 11.56 0.33 5.73
CA ASP A 30 11.81 0.03 4.31
C ASP A 30 11.90 -1.48 4.06
N ALA A 31 12.60 -2.23 4.92
CA ALA A 31 12.64 -3.70 4.83
C ALA A 31 11.24 -4.34 4.87
N ARG A 32 10.33 -3.82 5.72
CA ARG A 32 8.94 -4.31 5.74
C ARG A 32 8.18 -3.94 4.48
N LEU A 33 8.48 -2.81 3.85
CA LEU A 33 7.86 -2.44 2.57
C LEU A 33 8.34 -3.38 1.46
N ASP A 34 9.63 -3.70 1.41
CA ASP A 34 10.19 -4.66 0.45
C ASP A 34 9.55 -6.04 0.59
N ASP A 35 9.41 -6.54 1.83
CA ASP A 35 8.73 -7.80 2.12
C ASP A 35 7.24 -7.74 1.72
N THR A 36 6.58 -6.62 1.99
CA THR A 36 5.16 -6.41 1.65
C THR A 36 4.94 -6.41 0.14
N VAL A 37 5.79 -5.70 -0.60
CA VAL A 37 5.73 -5.63 -2.07
C VAL A 37 6.00 -7.01 -2.67
N SER A 38 7.04 -7.69 -2.20
CA SER A 38 7.43 -9.03 -2.69
C SER A 38 6.38 -10.09 -2.39
N ALA A 39 5.73 -10.00 -1.23
CA ALA A 39 4.70 -10.95 -0.83
C ALA A 39 3.33 -10.66 -1.45
N SER A 40 3.06 -9.46 -1.94
CA SER A 40 1.75 -9.11 -2.51
C SER A 40 1.59 -9.57 -3.96
N ARG A 41 0.35 -9.77 -4.40
CA ARG A 41 -0.06 -9.96 -5.79
C ARG A 41 -1.24 -9.03 -6.10
N GLY A 42 -1.37 -8.61 -7.34
CA GLY A 42 -2.36 -7.60 -7.77
C GLY A 42 -1.92 -6.19 -7.40
N PHE A 43 -1.96 -5.83 -6.11
CA PHE A 43 -1.52 -4.52 -5.63
C PHE A 43 -1.09 -4.55 -4.15
N VAL A 44 -0.35 -3.53 -3.73
CA VAL A 44 -0.09 -3.22 -2.32
C VAL A 44 -1.02 -2.09 -1.88
N TYR A 45 -1.66 -2.24 -0.73
CA TYR A 45 -2.59 -1.24 -0.21
C TYR A 45 -1.90 -0.30 0.77
N ALA A 46 -1.61 0.92 0.33
CA ALA A 46 -1.07 2.00 1.14
C ALA A 46 -2.18 2.61 2.00
N VAL A 47 -2.22 2.25 3.28
CA VAL A 47 -3.21 2.75 4.24
C VAL A 47 -2.66 3.91 5.04
N SER A 48 -3.52 4.86 5.38
CA SER A 48 -3.18 5.87 6.40
C SER A 48 -3.77 5.47 7.75
N THR A 49 -2.92 5.26 8.74
CA THR A 49 -3.30 4.85 10.10
C THR A 49 -3.25 5.98 11.13
N MET A 50 -3.57 7.22 10.75
CA MET A 50 -3.75 8.30 11.75
C MET A 50 -4.83 9.31 11.35
N GLY A 51 -5.90 9.33 12.17
CA GLY A 51 -6.55 10.57 12.56
C GLY A 51 -7.77 11.02 11.75
N ILE A 52 -8.95 10.77 12.30
CA ILE A 52 -10.23 11.42 12.00
C ILE A 52 -10.21 12.90 12.47
N THR A 53 -9.03 13.48 12.70
CA THR A 53 -8.83 14.76 13.38
C THR A 53 -7.74 15.59 12.69
N GLY A 54 -8.18 16.54 11.87
CA GLY A 54 -7.63 17.90 11.90
C GLY A 54 -6.51 18.31 10.93
N ALA A 55 -5.75 17.41 10.27
CA ALA A 55 -4.65 17.85 9.40
C ALA A 55 -4.55 17.07 8.08
N ARG A 56 -5.40 17.41 7.12
CA ARG A 56 -5.46 16.80 5.78
C ARG A 56 -4.16 16.95 4.98
N ALA A 57 -3.44 18.06 5.17
CA ALA A 57 -2.14 18.30 4.51
C ALA A 57 -1.03 17.35 4.98
N ASP A 58 -1.02 16.97 6.28
CA ASP A 58 -0.05 16.01 6.81
C ASP A 58 -0.36 14.57 6.33
N LEU A 59 -1.66 14.27 6.16
CA LEU A 59 -2.11 13.01 5.56
C LEU A 59 -1.64 12.85 4.11
N ASP A 60 -1.78 13.91 3.31
CA ASP A 60 -1.33 13.94 1.91
C ASP A 60 0.19 13.73 1.80
N ALA A 61 0.97 14.50 2.57
CA ALA A 61 2.42 14.38 2.58
C ALA A 61 2.90 12.97 2.96
N LYS A 62 2.27 12.36 3.98
CA LYS A 62 2.57 10.98 4.40
C LYS A 62 2.18 9.95 3.33
N ALA A 63 1.04 10.13 2.66
CA ALA A 63 0.60 9.25 1.59
C ALA A 63 1.55 9.31 0.40
N ARG A 64 1.90 10.52 -0.06
CA ARG A 64 2.90 10.73 -1.13
C ARG A 64 4.25 10.12 -0.78
N ALA A 65 4.74 10.32 0.45
CA ALA A 65 6.00 9.73 0.90
C ALA A 65 5.95 8.19 0.94
N LEU A 66 4.84 7.61 1.40
CA LEU A 66 4.66 6.16 1.42
C LEU A 66 4.60 5.56 0.01
N VAL A 67 3.87 6.19 -0.92
CA VAL A 67 3.82 5.75 -2.33
C VAL A 67 5.20 5.80 -2.97
N ALA A 68 5.97 6.85 -2.72
CA ALA A 68 7.36 6.94 -3.21
C ALA A 68 8.23 5.79 -2.68
N ARG A 69 8.11 5.45 -1.39
CA ARG A 69 8.84 4.32 -0.78
C ARG A 69 8.39 2.97 -1.33
N LEU A 70 7.10 2.77 -1.56
CA LEU A 70 6.57 1.56 -2.19
C LEU A 70 7.06 1.39 -3.64
N ARG A 71 7.16 2.49 -4.39
CA ARG A 71 7.76 2.47 -5.74
C ARG A 71 9.24 2.10 -5.70
N ALA A 72 9.99 2.63 -4.74
CA ALA A 72 11.39 2.26 -4.53
C ALA A 72 11.55 0.77 -4.19
N ALA A 73 10.57 0.18 -3.48
CA ALA A 73 10.48 -1.23 -3.17
C ALA A 73 9.99 -2.11 -4.35
N GLY A 74 9.64 -1.52 -5.51
CA GLY A 74 9.25 -2.23 -6.73
C GLY A 74 7.78 -2.13 -7.13
N ALA A 75 6.93 -1.45 -6.35
CA ALA A 75 5.52 -1.24 -6.68
C ALA A 75 5.31 -0.08 -7.67
N THR A 76 5.76 -0.28 -8.90
CA THR A 76 5.89 0.78 -9.92
C THR A 76 4.72 0.86 -10.89
N GLY A 77 3.86 -0.16 -10.98
CA GLY A 77 2.76 -0.15 -11.92
C GLY A 77 2.12 -1.52 -12.14
N PRO A 78 1.16 -1.62 -13.08
CA PRO A 78 0.40 -2.85 -13.33
C PRO A 78 1.25 -3.99 -13.89
N ASP A 79 2.38 -3.69 -14.54
CA ASP A 79 3.32 -4.71 -15.06
C ASP A 79 4.21 -5.33 -13.97
N THR A 80 4.23 -4.71 -12.78
CA THR A 80 4.93 -5.21 -11.59
C THR A 80 3.90 -5.47 -10.51
N ILE A 81 3.68 -4.49 -9.63
CA ILE A 81 2.60 -4.44 -8.68
C ILE A 81 2.25 -2.97 -8.45
N ALA A 82 0.96 -2.64 -8.44
CA ALA A 82 0.52 -1.27 -8.23
C ALA A 82 0.51 -0.91 -6.74
N ALA A 83 0.74 0.37 -6.42
CA ALA A 83 0.44 0.92 -5.10
C ALA A 83 -0.95 1.58 -5.13
N CYS A 84 -1.89 1.09 -4.33
CA CYS A 84 -3.24 1.67 -4.21
C CYS A 84 -3.39 2.39 -2.87
N VAL A 85 -3.84 3.65 -2.90
CA VAL A 85 -3.89 4.51 -1.70
C VAL A 85 -5.29 4.55 -1.08
N GLY A 86 -5.37 4.25 0.21
CA GLY A 86 -6.57 4.33 1.04
C GLY A 86 -6.50 5.45 2.08
N VAL A 87 -6.86 6.68 1.68
CA VAL A 87 -6.83 7.88 2.55
C VAL A 87 -8.23 8.48 2.83
N GLY A 88 -9.31 7.75 2.51
CA GLY A 88 -10.67 8.27 2.66
C GLY A 88 -11.04 9.29 1.57
N ILE A 89 -10.73 8.95 0.32
CA ILE A 89 -11.11 9.74 -0.86
C ILE A 89 -12.65 9.80 -0.95
N SER A 90 -13.21 11.00 -0.94
CA SER A 90 -14.65 11.28 -1.04
C SER A 90 -14.99 12.34 -2.10
N THR A 91 -13.99 12.98 -2.73
CA THR A 91 -14.18 13.96 -3.81
C THR A 91 -13.31 13.65 -5.04
N PRO A 92 -13.71 14.07 -6.24
CA PRO A 92 -12.90 13.94 -7.46
C PRO A 92 -11.54 14.64 -7.37
N ASP A 93 -11.46 15.79 -6.72
CA ASP A 93 -10.19 16.52 -6.56
C ASP A 93 -9.14 15.69 -5.79
N GLN A 94 -9.57 14.93 -4.78
CA GLN A 94 -8.68 14.01 -4.05
C GLN A 94 -8.20 12.86 -4.94
N VAL A 95 -9.02 12.40 -5.89
CA VAL A 95 -8.58 11.39 -6.86
C VAL A 95 -7.47 11.98 -7.73
N ALA A 96 -7.65 13.19 -8.25
CA ALA A 96 -6.65 13.85 -9.09
C ALA A 96 -5.33 14.09 -8.34
N GLU A 97 -5.39 14.46 -7.06
CA GLU A 97 -4.22 14.62 -6.19
C GLU A 97 -3.44 13.31 -6.02
N VAL A 98 -4.14 12.22 -5.68
CA VAL A 98 -3.54 10.88 -5.48
C VAL A 98 -2.93 10.32 -6.75
N LEU A 99 -3.53 10.57 -7.92
CA LEU A 99 -2.97 10.17 -9.21
C LEU A 99 -1.65 10.88 -9.53
N GLY A 100 -1.35 12.01 -8.87
CA GLY A 100 -0.10 12.76 -9.01
C GLY A 100 0.99 12.40 -8.00
N TYR A 101 0.79 11.39 -7.16
CA TYR A 101 1.81 10.88 -6.23
C TYR A 101 2.93 10.16 -6.96
#